data_AF-A0A520IKG7-F1
#
_entry.id   AF-A0A520IKG7-F1
#
_cell.length_a   1.000
_cell.length_b   1.000
_cell.length_c   1.000
_cell.angle_alpha   90.00
_cell.angle_beta   90.00
_cell.angle_gamma   90.00
#
_symmetry.space_group_name_H-M   'P 1'
#
loop_
_entity.id
_entity.type
_entity.pdbx_description
1 polymer ?
#
loop_
_entity_poly.entity_id
_entity_poly.type
_entity_poly.pdbx_seq_one_letter_code
_entity_poly.pdbx_strand_id
1 'polypeptide(L)'
;MKLYLLALTFMLSCAQISAQVNLTHSRQSGYYTYIYKLNDQEALTLVSQEKPVITDAMMHNLVDSVLVDRPVLNIKFPFGTYLYVTPKGGYFDYHIESVQNIRLIFVSNRNDFQFLITDTAGNEITDADVWAGRGRKIAYDATAGLYVGKASKRSRFITVNYKS
;
A
#
# COMPACT_ATOMS: atom_id res chain seq x y z
N MET A 1 53.94 16.03 40.33
CA MET A 1 52.61 16.46 39.83
C MET A 1 52.55 16.67 38.32
N LYS A 2 53.39 17.53 37.73
CA LYS A 2 53.36 17.84 36.27
C LYS A 2 53.49 16.60 35.35
N LEU A 3 54.33 15.63 35.72
CA LEU A 3 54.54 14.40 34.94
C LEU A 3 53.33 13.45 34.94
N TYR A 4 52.65 13.32 36.09
CA TYR A 4 51.43 12.51 36.20
C TYR A 4 50.25 13.14 35.45
N LEU A 5 50.19 14.48 35.41
CA LEU A 5 49.18 15.21 34.64
C LEU A 5 49.37 14.99 33.13
N LEU A 6 50.62 14.96 32.66
CA LEU A 6 50.97 14.70 31.25
C LEU A 6 50.68 13.24 30.85
N ALA A 7 50.95 12.29 31.75
CA ALA A 7 50.63 10.88 31.51
C ALA A 7 49.11 10.64 31.46
N LEU A 8 48.34 11.34 32.30
CA LEU A 8 46.88 11.27 32.30
C LEU A 8 46.29 11.84 31.01
N THR A 9 46.76 13.01 30.54
CA THR A 9 46.29 13.58 29.26
C THR A 9 46.65 12.71 28.06
N PHE A 10 47.80 12.03 28.10
CA PHE A 10 48.21 11.09 27.06
C PHE A 10 47.36 9.81 27.04
N MET A 11 46.93 9.31 28.21
CA MET A 11 46.01 8.16 28.28
C MET A 11 44.60 8.52 27.78
N LEU A 12 44.11 9.73 28.06
CA LEU A 12 42.79 10.16 27.59
C LEU A 12 42.71 10.34 26.07
N SER A 13 43.80 10.73 25.39
CA SER A 13 43.82 10.87 23.93
C SER A 13 43.84 9.53 23.19
N CYS A 14 44.47 8.49 23.75
CA CYS A 14 44.45 7.15 23.15
C CYS A 14 43.06 6.47 23.18
N ALA A 15 42.18 6.84 24.12
CA ALA A 15 40.84 6.26 24.23
C ALA A 15 39.85 6.74 23.15
N GLN A 16 40.16 7.83 22.43
CA GLN A 16 39.26 8.43 21.44
C GLN A 16 39.25 7.69 20.08
N ILE A 17 40.25 6.85 19.80
CA ILE A 17 40.42 6.21 18.47
C ILE A 17 39.47 5.01 18.28
N SER A 18 39.10 4.31 19.37
CA SER A 18 38.29 3.08 19.29
C SER A 18 36.77 3.30 19.28
N ALA A 19 36.30 4.55 19.31
CA ALA A 19 34.87 4.88 19.37
C ALA A 19 34.27 5.30 18.00
N GLN A 20 35.08 5.45 16.95
CA GLN A 20 34.61 5.85 15.63
C GLN A 20 34.18 4.61 14.82
N VAL A 21 32.96 4.13 15.05
CA VAL A 21 32.34 3.13 14.17
C VAL A 21 31.99 3.81 12.85
N ASN A 22 32.44 3.22 11.74
CA ASN A 22 32.27 3.78 10.40
C ASN A 22 30.78 3.73 9.98
N LEU A 23 30.06 4.84 10.19
CA LEU A 23 28.62 4.97 9.89
C LEU A 23 28.30 4.81 8.40
N THR A 24 29.30 4.91 7.53
CA THR A 24 29.18 4.68 6.07
C THR A 24 28.63 3.29 5.74
N HIS A 25 28.84 2.29 6.61
CA HIS A 25 28.28 0.94 6.46
C HIS A 25 27.06 0.66 7.34
N SER A 26 26.58 1.66 8.09
CA SER A 26 25.36 1.51 8.90
C SER A 26 24.14 1.40 7.99
N ARG A 27 23.19 0.57 8.42
CA ARG A 27 21.87 0.46 7.80
C ARG A 27 21.25 1.85 7.68
N GLN A 28 20.85 2.21 6.46
CA GLN A 28 20.17 3.47 6.19
C GLN A 28 18.65 3.34 6.26
N SER A 29 18.08 2.13 6.21
CA SER A 29 16.65 1.88 6.39
C SER A 29 16.28 1.60 7.85
N GLY A 30 15.01 1.80 8.21
CA GLY A 30 14.49 1.21 9.45
C GLY A 30 14.32 -0.31 9.31
N TYR A 31 14.19 -0.98 10.45
CA TYR A 31 14.12 -2.45 10.53
C TYR A 31 12.81 -3.03 9.99
N TYR A 32 11.74 -2.24 10.00
CA TYR A 32 10.39 -2.69 9.70
C TYR A 32 9.75 -1.89 8.57
N THR A 33 8.92 -2.58 7.79
CA THR A 33 7.84 -1.99 7.00
C THR A 33 6.57 -2.05 7.83
N TYR A 34 5.95 -0.89 8.05
CA TYR A 34 4.69 -0.76 8.77
C TYR A 34 3.52 -0.86 7.80
N ILE A 35 2.48 -1.59 8.19
CA ILE A 35 1.33 -1.87 7.32
C ILE A 35 0.10 -1.26 7.96
N TYR A 36 -0.46 -0.23 7.33
CA TYR A 36 -1.64 0.48 7.78
C TYR A 36 -2.85 0.12 6.93
N LYS A 37 -4.02 -0.09 7.54
CA LYS A 37 -5.27 -0.27 6.79
C LYS A 37 -5.91 1.09 6.50
N LEU A 38 -6.07 1.38 5.22
CA LEU A 38 -6.76 2.59 4.77
C LEU A 38 -8.27 2.43 4.92
N ASN A 39 -8.95 3.54 5.23
CA ASN A 39 -10.40 3.58 5.06
C ASN A 39 -10.79 3.74 3.59
N ASP A 40 -12.07 3.51 3.27
CA ASP A 40 -12.55 3.50 1.89
C ASP A 40 -12.36 4.86 1.20
N GLN A 41 -12.49 5.97 1.95
CA GLN A 41 -12.31 7.33 1.42
C GLN A 41 -10.84 7.63 1.09
N GLU A 42 -9.90 7.19 1.92
CA GLU A 42 -8.46 7.30 1.68
C GLU A 42 -8.05 6.48 0.47
N ALA A 43 -8.48 5.21 0.41
CA ALA A 43 -8.21 4.32 -0.72
C ALA A 43 -8.77 4.92 -2.02
N LEU A 44 -10.02 5.42 -1.99
CA LEU A 44 -10.65 6.07 -3.14
C LEU A 44 -9.87 7.31 -3.58
N THR A 45 -9.37 8.11 -2.64
CA THR A 45 -8.57 9.32 -2.93
C THR A 45 -7.28 8.97 -3.66
N LEU A 46 -6.58 7.92 -3.23
CA LEU A 46 -5.32 7.48 -3.84
C LEU A 46 -5.53 6.97 -5.27
N VAL A 47 -6.55 6.14 -5.51
CA VAL A 47 -6.82 5.61 -6.86
C VAL A 47 -7.43 6.65 -7.81
N SER A 48 -8.03 7.71 -7.26
CA SER A 48 -8.66 8.79 -8.04
C SER A 48 -7.68 9.83 -8.58
N GLN A 49 -6.44 9.85 -8.09
CA GLN A 49 -5.42 10.82 -8.45
C GLN A 49 -4.39 10.19 -9.40
N GLU A 50 -3.88 10.98 -10.36
CA GLU A 50 -2.81 10.49 -11.24
C GLU A 50 -1.47 10.42 -10.51
N LYS A 51 -1.27 11.32 -9.54
CA LYS A 51 -0.12 11.42 -8.66
C LYS A 51 -0.64 11.43 -7.23
N PRO A 52 -0.87 10.27 -6.62
CA PRO A 52 -1.38 10.20 -5.26
C PRO A 52 -0.40 10.85 -4.29
N VAL A 53 -0.91 11.69 -3.39
CA VAL A 53 -0.14 12.26 -2.29
C VAL A 53 -0.46 11.46 -1.02
N ILE A 54 0.54 10.76 -0.51
CA ILE A 54 0.45 10.03 0.75
C ILE A 54 0.85 10.99 1.86
N THR A 55 0.02 11.07 2.90
CA THR A 55 0.23 11.94 4.05
C THR A 55 0.24 11.12 5.33
N ASP A 56 0.87 11.66 6.38
CA ASP A 56 0.94 11.03 7.70
C ASP A 56 -0.46 10.78 8.29
N ALA A 57 -1.46 11.56 7.87
CA ALA A 57 -2.85 11.37 8.25
C ALA A 57 -3.41 10.00 7.80
N MET A 58 -2.85 9.35 6.78
CA MET A 58 -3.27 8.02 6.34
C MET A 58 -2.63 6.88 7.17
N MET A 59 -1.70 7.22 8.09
CA MET A 59 -0.93 6.25 8.89
C MET A 59 -1.51 6.10 10.31
N HIS A 60 -2.84 6.04 10.44
CA HIS A 60 -3.52 5.99 11.75
C HIS A 60 -3.95 4.59 12.21
N ASN A 61 -4.06 3.62 11.30
CA ASN A 61 -4.59 2.29 11.59
C ASN A 61 -3.57 1.19 11.31
N LEU A 62 -2.57 1.06 12.19
CA LEU A 62 -1.51 0.06 12.09
C LEU A 62 -2.08 -1.35 12.30
N VAL A 63 -1.86 -2.24 11.33
CA VAL A 63 -2.30 -3.64 11.39
C VAL A 63 -1.15 -4.59 11.65
N ASP A 64 0.03 -4.32 11.08
CA ASP A 64 1.20 -5.18 11.25
C ASP A 64 2.51 -4.43 10.97
N SER A 65 3.63 -5.05 11.32
CA SER A 65 4.98 -4.61 11.00
C SER A 65 5.86 -5.80 10.63
N VAL A 66 6.48 -5.75 9.45
CA VAL A 66 7.29 -6.86 8.93
C VAL A 66 8.75 -6.45 8.79
N LEU A 67 9.67 -7.38 9.03
CA LEU A 67 11.09 -7.11 8.84
C LEU A 67 11.39 -6.90 7.35
N VAL A 68 12.02 -5.77 7.01
CA VAL A 68 12.35 -5.41 5.63
C VAL A 68 13.20 -6.47 4.93
N ASP A 69 14.10 -7.12 5.69
CA ASP A 69 15.10 -8.04 5.15
C ASP A 69 14.67 -9.52 5.24
N ARG A 70 13.40 -9.80 5.55
CA ARG A 70 12.88 -11.16 5.61
C ARG A 70 11.67 -11.34 4.69
N PRO A 71 11.53 -12.51 4.05
CA PRO A 71 10.33 -12.81 3.31
C PRO A 71 9.13 -12.78 4.25
N VAL A 72 8.09 -12.05 3.84
CA VAL A 72 6.80 -12.04 4.54
C VAL A 72 6.15 -13.40 4.30
N LEU A 73 6.11 -14.24 5.33
CA LEU A 73 5.49 -15.55 5.26
C LEU A 73 4.06 -15.47 5.84
N ASN A 74 3.07 -15.68 4.97
CA ASN A 74 1.69 -16.01 5.33
C ASN A 74 0.90 -14.99 6.18
N ILE A 75 1.06 -13.69 5.94
CA ILE A 75 0.14 -12.71 6.54
C ILE A 75 -1.19 -12.75 5.78
N LYS A 76 -2.26 -13.13 6.48
CA LYS A 76 -3.62 -13.10 5.94
C LYS A 76 -4.33 -11.86 6.45
N PHE A 77 -4.46 -10.86 5.59
CA PHE A 77 -5.23 -9.67 5.91
C PHE A 77 -6.72 -9.88 5.58
N PRO A 78 -7.63 -9.27 6.36
CA PRO A 78 -9.00 -9.07 5.94
C PRO A 78 -9.07 -8.29 4.61
N PHE A 79 -10.21 -8.33 3.93
CA PHE A 79 -10.42 -7.50 2.75
C PHE A 79 -10.26 -6.01 3.07
N GLY A 80 -9.66 -5.28 2.13
CA GLY A 80 -9.37 -3.86 2.27
C GLY A 80 -8.14 -3.41 1.47
N THR A 81 -7.80 -2.14 1.59
CA THR A 81 -6.60 -1.55 1.01
C THR A 81 -5.62 -1.19 2.11
N TYR A 82 -4.34 -1.50 1.88
CA TYR A 82 -3.27 -1.40 2.85
C TYR A 82 -2.15 -0.52 2.31
N LEU A 83 -1.63 0.35 3.18
CA LEU A 83 -0.49 1.21 2.94
C LEU A 83 0.72 0.65 3.69
N TYR A 84 1.74 0.26 2.93
CA TYR A 84 3.03 -0.19 3.43
C TYR A 84 3.99 0.99 3.46
N VAL A 85 4.61 1.22 4.61
CA VAL A 85 5.50 2.36 4.87
C VAL A 85 6.85 1.83 5.34
N THR A 86 7.90 2.05 4.55
CA THR A 86 9.26 1.65 4.90
C THR A 86 10.16 2.88 5.03
N PRO A 87 10.65 3.22 6.23
CA PRO A 87 11.62 4.30 6.40
C PRO A 87 12.97 3.95 5.74
N LYS A 88 13.47 4.85 4.89
CA LYS A 88 14.74 4.73 4.16
C LYS A 88 15.49 6.06 4.17
N GLY A 89 16.57 6.14 4.95
CA GLY A 89 17.66 7.11 4.77
C GLY A 89 17.24 8.58 4.70
N GLY A 90 16.16 8.96 5.36
CA GLY A 90 15.60 10.32 5.34
C GLY A 90 14.31 10.51 4.54
N TYR A 91 13.79 9.46 3.90
CA TYR A 91 12.47 9.45 3.27
C TYR A 91 11.69 8.18 3.63
N PHE A 92 10.42 8.13 3.23
CA PHE A 92 9.58 6.94 3.33
C PHE A 92 9.33 6.37 1.94
N ASP A 93 9.51 5.07 1.82
CA ASP A 93 9.09 4.30 0.66
C ASP A 93 7.69 3.75 0.90
N TYR A 94 6.81 3.98 -0.06
CA TYR A 94 5.38 3.70 0.06
C TYR A 94 4.92 2.69 -0.97
N HIS A 95 4.14 1.71 -0.54
CA HIS A 95 3.50 0.75 -1.42
C HIS A 95 2.04 0.55 -1.01
N ILE A 96 1.15 0.38 -1.99
CA ILE A 96 -0.29 0.18 -1.75
C ILE A 96 -0.67 -1.18 -2.30
N GLU A 97 -1.37 -1.97 -1.48
CA GLU A 97 -1.87 -3.29 -1.85
C GLU A 97 -3.35 -3.41 -1.48
N SER A 98 -4.15 -4.04 -2.33
CA SER A 98 -5.56 -4.30 -2.06
C SER A 98 -5.84 -5.79 -1.98
N VAL A 99 -6.45 -6.21 -0.87
CA VAL A 99 -7.02 -7.54 -0.70
C VAL A 99 -8.50 -7.47 -1.04
N GLN A 100 -8.85 -7.96 -2.24
CA GLN A 100 -10.19 -7.84 -2.82
C GLN A 100 -11.07 -9.04 -2.46
N ASN A 101 -12.35 -8.79 -2.21
CA ASN A 101 -13.39 -9.82 -1.98
C ASN A 101 -14.16 -10.21 -3.26
N ILE A 102 -13.82 -9.58 -4.38
CA ILE A 102 -14.45 -9.80 -5.67
C ILE A 102 -13.39 -9.94 -6.76
N ARG A 103 -13.78 -10.50 -7.89
CA ARG A 103 -13.01 -10.52 -9.13
C ARG A 103 -13.80 -9.90 -10.27
N LEU A 104 -13.14 -9.02 -11.01
CA LEU A 104 -13.64 -8.44 -12.25
C LEU A 104 -13.05 -9.20 -13.44
N ILE A 105 -13.91 -9.80 -14.25
CA ILE A 105 -13.50 -10.55 -15.44
C ILE A 105 -13.95 -9.78 -16.67
N PHE A 106 -13.02 -9.10 -17.33
CA PHE A 106 -13.31 -8.31 -18.52
C PHE A 106 -13.56 -9.19 -19.74
N VAL A 107 -14.70 -8.97 -20.41
CA VAL A 107 -15.06 -9.70 -21.62
C VAL A 107 -14.84 -8.78 -22.81
N SER A 108 -13.76 -9.00 -23.56
CA SER A 108 -13.44 -8.14 -24.71
C SER A 108 -14.27 -8.52 -25.94
N ASN A 109 -15.04 -7.56 -26.46
CA ASN A 109 -15.65 -7.64 -27.78
C ASN A 109 -15.15 -6.51 -28.72
N ARG A 110 -14.02 -5.88 -28.37
CA ARG A 110 -13.38 -4.72 -29.02
C ARG A 110 -14.16 -3.40 -29.00
N ASN A 111 -15.45 -3.41 -28.69
CA ASN A 111 -16.31 -2.23 -28.79
C ASN A 111 -16.83 -1.75 -27.42
N ASP A 112 -17.13 -2.69 -26.53
CA ASP A 112 -17.82 -2.44 -25.28
C ASP A 112 -16.92 -2.66 -24.07
N PHE A 113 -17.16 -1.84 -23.05
CA PHE A 113 -16.55 -2.01 -21.74
C PHE A 113 -17.51 -2.83 -20.89
N GLN A 114 -17.21 -4.13 -20.80
CA GLN A 114 -18.08 -5.08 -20.16
C GLN A 114 -17.29 -6.09 -19.33
N PHE A 115 -17.88 -6.52 -18.23
CA PHE A 115 -17.23 -7.44 -17.31
C PHE A 115 -18.25 -8.19 -16.44
N LEU A 116 -17.82 -9.35 -15.98
CA LEU A 116 -18.48 -10.11 -14.93
C LEU A 116 -17.92 -9.70 -13.57
N ILE A 117 -18.76 -9.74 -12.54
CA ILE A 117 -18.33 -9.65 -11.15
C ILE A 117 -18.58 -11.00 -10.49
N THR A 118 -17.56 -11.54 -9.85
CA THR A 118 -17.68 -12.79 -9.08
C THR A 118 -17.14 -12.61 -7.68
N ASP A 119 -17.65 -13.39 -6.73
CA ASP A 119 -17.05 -13.52 -5.41
C ASP A 119 -15.76 -14.38 -5.43
N THR A 120 -15.16 -14.59 -4.26
CA THR A 120 -13.97 -15.44 -4.12
C THR A 120 -14.22 -16.94 -4.38
N ALA A 121 -15.47 -17.40 -4.34
CA ALA A 121 -15.89 -18.77 -4.67
C ALA A 121 -16.25 -18.94 -6.16
N GLY A 122 -16.38 -17.85 -6.92
CA GLY A 122 -16.75 -17.85 -8.32
C GLY A 122 -18.25 -17.68 -8.57
N ASN A 123 -19.06 -17.41 -7.54
CA ASN A 123 -20.46 -17.07 -7.73
C ASN A 123 -20.58 -15.70 -8.35
N GLU A 124 -21.45 -15.57 -9.34
CA GLU A 124 -21.73 -14.30 -10.00
C GLU A 124 -22.49 -13.35 -9.06
N ILE A 125 -22.10 -12.08 -9.08
CA ILE A 125 -22.76 -11.00 -8.34
C ILE A 125 -23.44 -10.12 -9.37
N THR A 126 -24.78 -10.19 -9.45
CA THR A 126 -25.58 -9.47 -10.46
C THR A 126 -26.31 -8.24 -9.91
N ASP A 127 -26.33 -8.08 -8.58
CA ASP A 127 -27.09 -7.07 -7.86
C ASP A 127 -26.19 -6.02 -7.18
N ALA A 128 -24.93 -5.91 -7.61
CA ALA A 128 -24.03 -4.86 -7.15
C ALA A 128 -24.37 -3.50 -7.76
N ASP A 129 -24.22 -2.44 -6.95
CA ASP A 129 -24.11 -1.09 -7.47
C ASP A 129 -22.67 -0.84 -7.93
N VAL A 130 -22.51 -0.51 -9.21
CA VAL A 130 -21.21 -0.40 -9.85
C VAL A 130 -21.02 0.98 -10.45
N TRP A 131 -19.86 1.59 -10.21
CA TRP A 131 -19.48 2.88 -10.78
C TRP A 131 -18.08 2.84 -11.37
N ALA A 132 -17.91 3.51 -12.50
CA ALA A 132 -16.61 3.78 -13.11
C ALA A 132 -16.17 5.22 -12.83
N GLY A 133 -14.94 5.37 -12.33
CA GLY A 133 -14.36 6.66 -11.97
C GLY A 133 -15.24 7.43 -10.97
N ARG A 134 -15.33 8.76 -11.14
CA ARG A 134 -15.99 9.67 -10.19
C ARG A 134 -17.53 9.71 -10.25
N GLY A 135 -18.19 8.61 -10.61
CA GLY A 135 -19.66 8.51 -10.46
C GLY A 135 -20.44 8.07 -11.69
N ARG A 136 -19.79 7.53 -12.72
CA ARG A 136 -20.53 6.95 -13.84
C ARG A 136 -21.08 5.58 -13.45
N LYS A 137 -22.39 5.46 -13.24
CA LYS A 137 -23.02 4.18 -12.94
C LYS A 137 -22.88 3.21 -14.14
N ILE A 138 -22.61 1.95 -13.84
CA ILE A 138 -22.57 0.82 -14.78
C ILE A 138 -23.73 -0.10 -14.41
N ALA A 139 -24.56 -0.44 -15.39
CA ALA A 139 -25.73 -1.28 -15.18
C ALA A 139 -25.42 -2.74 -15.50
N TYR A 140 -26.05 -3.65 -14.79
CA TYR A 140 -26.10 -5.05 -15.15
C TYR A 140 -27.11 -5.26 -16.28
N ASP A 141 -26.68 -5.88 -17.37
CA ASP A 141 -27.52 -6.32 -18.47
C ASP A 141 -27.84 -7.80 -18.28
N ALA A 142 -29.06 -8.10 -17.86
CA ALA A 142 -29.52 -9.47 -17.61
C ALA A 142 -29.61 -10.33 -18.88
N THR A 143 -29.69 -9.72 -20.07
CA THR A 143 -29.68 -10.45 -21.34
C THR A 143 -28.28 -10.91 -21.70
N ALA A 144 -27.29 -10.02 -21.46
CA ALA A 144 -25.88 -10.31 -21.72
C ALA A 144 -25.20 -11.09 -20.58
N GLY A 145 -25.76 -11.07 -19.37
CA GLY A 145 -25.13 -11.62 -18.17
C GLY A 145 -23.87 -10.84 -17.75
N LEU A 146 -23.86 -9.52 -17.97
CA LEU A 146 -22.66 -8.70 -17.81
C LEU A 146 -22.99 -7.30 -17.29
N TYR A 147 -22.05 -6.70 -16.58
CA TYR A 147 -22.05 -5.26 -16.37
C TYR A 147 -21.56 -4.57 -17.64
N VAL A 148 -22.37 -3.68 -18.19
CA VAL A 148 -22.07 -3.01 -19.46
C VAL A 148 -22.01 -1.50 -19.26
N GLY A 149 -20.89 -0.91 -19.67
CA GLY A 149 -20.65 0.52 -19.63
C GLY A 149 -19.90 1.00 -20.86
N LYS A 150 -19.45 2.26 -20.83
CA LYS A 150 -18.47 2.74 -21.81
C LYS A 150 -17.18 3.09 -21.09
N ALA A 151 -16.07 2.53 -21.57
CA ALA A 151 -14.74 2.90 -21.11
C ALA A 151 -14.51 4.38 -21.38
N SER A 152 -13.86 5.05 -20.44
CA SER A 152 -13.37 6.41 -20.61
C SER A 152 -11.96 6.48 -20.07
N LYS A 153 -11.09 7.29 -20.69
CA LYS A 153 -9.75 7.57 -20.16
C LYS A 153 -9.79 8.17 -18.73
N ARG A 154 -10.94 8.72 -18.32
CA ARG A 154 -11.16 9.26 -16.97
C ARG A 154 -11.61 8.21 -15.95
N SER A 155 -11.98 7.01 -16.39
CA SER A 155 -12.46 5.91 -15.54
C SER A 155 -11.28 5.02 -15.13
N ARG A 156 -10.44 5.55 -14.23
CA ARG A 156 -9.20 4.89 -13.78
C ARG A 156 -9.42 3.79 -12.72
N PHE A 157 -10.62 3.74 -12.14
CA PHE A 157 -11.00 2.79 -11.10
C PHE A 157 -12.48 2.40 -11.26
N ILE A 158 -12.85 1.29 -10.64
CA ILE A 158 -14.23 0.81 -10.54
C ILE A 158 -14.54 0.67 -9.05
N THR A 159 -15.67 1.20 -8.63
CA THR A 159 -16.24 1.01 -7.30
C THR A 159 -17.38 0.01 -7.41
N VAL A 160 -17.36 -1.02 -6.58
CA VAL A 160 -18.40 -2.04 -6.52
C VAL A 160 -18.89 -2.11 -5.08
N ASN A 161 -20.17 -1.82 -4.89
CA ASN A 161 -20.84 -2.01 -3.61
C ASN A 161 -21.87 -3.11 -3.76
N TYR A 162 -21.72 -4.18 -2.98
CA TYR A 162 -22.63 -5.31 -2.99
C TYR A 162 -22.87 -5.79 -1.56
N LYS A 163 -23.97 -6.50 -1.35
CA LYS A 163 -24.24 -7.15 -0.08
C LYS A 163 -23.62 -8.55 -0.14
N SER A 164 -22.67 -8.80 0.75
CA SER A 164 -22.11 -10.13 0.95
C SER A 164 -22.99 -11.00 1.82
#